data_AF-A0A952MK60-F1
#
_entry.id   AF-A0A952MK60-F1
#
_cell.length_a   1.000
_cell.length_b   1.000
_cell.length_c   1.000
_cell.angle_alpha   90.00
_cell.angle_beta   90.00
_cell.angle_gamma   90.00
#
_symmetry.space_group_name_H-M   'P 1'
#
loop_
_entity.id
_entity.type
_entity.pdbx_description
1 polymer ?
#
loop_
_entity_poly.entity_id
_entity_poly.type
_entity_poly.pdbx_seq_one_letter_code
_entity_poly.pdbx_strand_id
1 'polypeptide(L)'
;MSNKFWKGLIVIFIIYTCYYIFFLEASYLLSIPRPIRHLIKLFTLIAVYLLGVYQLNSQKIGWMTTIWHIIHITGIVLICLFGIYDWIFGILPIKIRWVLGSIAEFLIAPTLYIAMGLIQYFLLKEKIKK
;
A
#
# COMPACT_ATOMS: atom_id res chain seq x y z
N MET A 1 -13.01 -17.97 -1.36
CA MET A 1 -12.98 -16.54 -1.74
C MET A 1 -13.36 -16.42 -3.21
N SER A 2 -13.87 -15.28 -3.67
CA SER A 2 -14.23 -15.09 -5.08
C SER A 2 -12.98 -14.95 -5.97
N ASN A 3 -13.06 -15.38 -7.23
CA ASN A 3 -11.99 -15.22 -8.24
C ASN A 3 -11.55 -13.74 -8.38
N LYS A 4 -12.47 -12.81 -8.11
CA LYS A 4 -12.19 -11.37 -8.07
C LYS A 4 -11.11 -11.01 -7.03
N PHE A 5 -11.11 -11.69 -5.87
CA PHE A 5 -10.16 -11.40 -4.78
C PHE A 5 -8.73 -11.71 -5.24
N TRP A 6 -8.56 -12.90 -5.81
CA TRP A 6 -7.28 -13.40 -6.29
C TRP A 6 -6.74 -12.56 -7.44
N LYS A 7 -7.61 -12.08 -8.35
CA LYS A 7 -7.21 -11.14 -9.40
C LYS A 7 -6.61 -9.86 -8.82
N GLY A 8 -7.28 -9.22 -7.86
CA GLY A 8 -6.72 -8.02 -7.23
C GLY A 8 -5.43 -8.30 -6.46
N LEU A 9 -5.34 -9.45 -5.77
CA LEU A 9 -4.10 -9.85 -5.09
C LEU A 9 -2.93 -9.96 -6.07
N ILE A 10 -3.12 -10.64 -7.20
CA ILE A 10 -2.09 -10.79 -8.23
C ILE A 10 -1.66 -9.42 -8.77
N VAL A 11 -2.63 -8.53 -9.03
CA VAL A 11 -2.32 -7.18 -9.52
C VAL A 11 -1.52 -6.37 -8.49
N ILE A 12 -1.92 -6.37 -7.21
CA ILE A 12 -1.19 -5.69 -6.14
C ILE A 12 0.21 -6.29 -5.99
N PHE A 13 0.34 -7.62 -6.06
CA PHE A 13 1.62 -8.32 -5.98
C PHE A 13 2.56 -7.93 -7.13
N ILE A 14 2.05 -7.84 -8.36
CA ILE A 14 2.81 -7.38 -9.52
C ILE A 14 3.27 -5.94 -9.31
N ILE A 15 2.39 -5.04 -8.88
CA ILE A 15 2.75 -3.64 -8.62
C ILE A 15 3.83 -3.54 -7.54
N TYR A 16 3.67 -4.27 -6.43
CA TYR A 16 4.65 -4.32 -5.36
C TYR A 16 6.01 -4.81 -5.89
N THR A 17 6.03 -5.89 -6.67
CA THR A 17 7.26 -6.46 -7.25
C THR A 17 7.92 -5.48 -8.22
N CYS A 18 7.15 -4.88 -9.12
CA CYS A 18 7.63 -3.86 -10.05
C CYS A 18 8.20 -2.64 -9.31
N TYR A 19 7.50 -2.15 -8.28
CA TYR A 19 7.99 -1.04 -7.46
C TYR A 19 9.32 -1.38 -6.79
N TYR A 20 9.43 -2.60 -6.26
CA TYR A 20 10.63 -3.05 -5.56
C TYR A 20 11.83 -3.17 -6.52
N ILE A 21 11.66 -3.85 -7.66
CA ILE A 21 12.73 -4.10 -8.64
C ILE A 21 13.14 -2.82 -9.39
N PHE A 22 12.18 -2.04 -9.87
CA PHE A 22 12.47 -0.89 -10.74
C PHE A 22 12.75 0.40 -9.97
N PHE A 23 12.38 0.48 -8.70
CA PHE A 23 12.59 1.69 -7.91
C PHE A 23 13.36 1.41 -6.64
N LEU A 24 12.86 0.58 -5.72
CA LEU A 24 13.46 0.48 -4.39
C LEU A 24 14.90 -0.04 -4.41
N GLU A 25 15.17 -1.11 -5.16
CA GLU A 25 16.49 -1.74 -5.27
C GLU A 25 17.26 -1.38 -6.54
N ALA A 26 16.74 -0.42 -7.32
CA ALA A 26 17.37 -0.03 -8.57
C ALA A 26 18.75 0.60 -8.32
N SER A 27 19.77 0.13 -9.04
CA SER A 27 21.14 0.67 -8.96
C SER A 27 21.23 2.17 -9.29
N TYR A 28 20.30 2.67 -10.13
CA TYR A 28 20.19 4.08 -10.49
C TYR A 28 19.33 4.91 -9.53
N LEU A 29 18.81 4.36 -8.43
CA LEU A 29 17.98 5.09 -7.46
C LEU A 29 18.68 6.36 -6.94
N LEU A 30 20.01 6.29 -6.74
CA LEU A 30 20.81 7.45 -6.31
C LEU A 30 20.87 8.54 -7.38
N SER A 31 20.76 8.18 -8.65
CA SER A 31 20.73 9.11 -9.79
C SER A 31 19.39 9.81 -9.98
N ILE A 32 18.30 9.28 -9.40
CA ILE A 32 16.98 9.90 -9.47
C ILE A 32 16.91 11.08 -8.49
N PRO A 33 16.53 12.29 -8.94
CA PRO A 33 16.29 13.43 -8.07
C PRO A 33 15.31 13.11 -6.94
N ARG A 34 15.61 13.58 -5.74
CA ARG A 34 14.83 13.29 -4.54
C ARG A 34 13.32 13.60 -4.67
N PRO A 35 12.89 14.73 -5.26
CA PRO A 35 11.47 15.03 -5.42
C PRO A 35 10.75 13.99 -6.30
N ILE A 36 11.41 13.53 -7.36
CA ILE A 36 10.86 12.51 -8.27
C ILE A 36 10.66 11.18 -7.54
N ARG A 37 11.60 10.79 -6.65
CA ARG A 37 11.44 9.59 -5.82
C ARG A 37 10.23 9.66 -4.89
N HIS A 38 9.97 10.83 -4.30
CA HIS A 38 8.78 11.04 -3.47
C HIS A 38 7.49 10.95 -4.29
N LEU A 39 7.46 11.54 -5.48
CA LEU A 39 6.32 11.45 -6.40
C LEU A 39 6.03 10.02 -6.82
N ILE A 40 7.04 9.27 -7.25
CA ILE A 40 6.87 7.86 -7.65
C ILE A 40 6.26 7.06 -6.50
N LYS A 41 6.81 7.19 -5.29
CA LYS A 41 6.29 6.52 -4.10
C LYS A 41 4.83 6.89 -3.84
N LEU A 42 4.49 8.17 -3.92
CA LEU A 42 3.12 8.64 -3.72
C LEU A 42 2.15 8.09 -4.78
N PHE A 43 2.55 8.11 -6.05
CA PHE A 43 1.74 7.54 -7.13
C PHE A 43 1.53 6.03 -6.96
N THR A 44 2.55 5.28 -6.57
CA THR A 44 2.42 3.85 -6.29
C THR A 44 1.44 3.60 -5.14
N LEU A 45 1.53 4.37 -4.05
CA LEU A 45 0.60 4.27 -2.92
C LEU A 45 -0.85 4.54 -3.33
N ILE A 46 -1.07 5.60 -4.11
CA ILE A 46 -2.41 5.94 -4.62
C ILE A 46 -2.93 4.83 -5.54
N ALA A 47 -2.08 4.29 -6.42
CA ALA A 47 -2.47 3.20 -7.32
C ALA A 47 -2.89 1.93 -6.56
N VAL A 48 -2.09 1.50 -5.58
CA VAL A 48 -2.41 0.34 -4.73
C VAL A 48 -3.71 0.59 -3.95
N TYR A 49 -3.85 1.77 -3.35
CA TYR A 49 -5.07 2.16 -2.65
C TYR A 49 -6.32 2.03 -3.54
N LEU A 50 -6.31 2.67 -4.72
CA LEU A 50 -7.45 2.65 -5.64
C LEU A 50 -7.78 1.24 -6.14
N LEU A 51 -6.77 0.44 -6.44
CA LEU A 51 -6.96 -0.95 -6.86
C LEU A 51 -7.58 -1.80 -5.76
N GLY A 52 -7.13 -1.63 -4.52
CA GLY A 52 -7.71 -2.31 -3.37
C GLY A 52 -9.16 -1.89 -3.14
N VAL A 53 -9.47 -0.59 -3.21
CA VAL A 53 -10.85 -0.08 -3.10
C VAL A 53 -11.74 -0.68 -4.19
N TYR A 54 -11.29 -0.64 -5.45
CA TYR A 54 -12.02 -1.21 -6.58
C TYR A 54 -12.30 -2.71 -6.37
N GLN A 55 -11.28 -3.47 -5.98
CA GLN A 55 -11.42 -4.91 -5.83
C GLN A 55 -12.26 -5.31 -4.61
N LEU A 56 -12.08 -4.66 -3.46
CA LEU A 56 -12.82 -4.96 -2.24
C LEU A 56 -14.29 -4.57 -2.37
N ASN A 57 -14.60 -3.42 -2.98
CA ASN A 57 -15.97 -3.03 -3.26
C ASN A 57 -16.68 -4.01 -4.21
N SER A 58 -15.96 -4.59 -5.18
CA SER A 58 -16.52 -5.62 -6.07
C SER A 58 -16.97 -6.89 -5.34
N GLN A 59 -16.47 -7.13 -4.12
CA GLN A 59 -16.79 -8.28 -3.27
C GLN A 59 -17.98 -8.00 -2.33
N LYS A 60 -18.39 -6.73 -2.18
CA LYS A 60 -19.41 -6.27 -1.21
C LYS A 60 -19.09 -6.65 0.25
N ILE A 61 -17.81 -6.75 0.63
CA ILE A 61 -17.38 -7.05 2.00
C ILE A 61 -17.00 -5.73 2.69
N GLY A 62 -17.98 -5.10 3.36
CA GLY A 62 -17.84 -3.73 3.89
C GLY A 62 -16.67 -3.53 4.85
N TRP A 63 -16.45 -4.46 5.80
CA TRP A 63 -15.41 -4.28 6.82
C TRP A 63 -13.99 -4.27 6.24
N MET A 64 -13.73 -5.08 5.20
CA MET A 64 -12.42 -5.11 4.53
C MET A 64 -12.16 -3.78 3.84
N THR A 65 -13.17 -3.22 3.18
CA THR A 65 -13.08 -1.90 2.56
C THR A 65 -12.84 -0.81 3.62
N THR A 66 -13.53 -0.85 4.76
CA THR A 66 -13.35 0.13 5.85
C THR A 66 -11.92 0.10 6.41
N ILE A 67 -11.38 -1.08 6.71
CA ILE A 67 -10.00 -1.22 7.19
C ILE A 67 -9.01 -0.74 6.13
N TRP A 68 -9.24 -1.09 4.86
CA TRP A 68 -8.41 -0.65 3.75
C TRP A 68 -8.34 0.88 3.67
N HIS A 69 -9.49 1.55 3.72
CA HIS A 69 -9.57 3.02 3.72
C HIS A 69 -8.83 3.64 4.90
N ILE A 70 -9.12 3.18 6.13
CA ILE A 70 -8.52 3.77 7.33
C ILE A 70 -7.00 3.68 7.26
N ILE A 71 -6.46 2.50 6.98
CA ILE A 71 -5.01 2.29 6.96
C ILE A 71 -4.35 3.06 5.80
N HIS A 72 -4.92 3.02 4.59
CA HIS A 72 -4.31 3.69 3.45
C HIS A 72 -4.43 5.20 3.51
N ILE A 73 -5.58 5.76 3.87
CA ILE A 73 -5.76 7.21 3.93
C ILE A 73 -4.85 7.80 5.01
N THR A 74 -4.82 7.20 6.20
CA THR A 74 -3.94 7.69 7.28
C THR A 74 -2.47 7.60 6.88
N GLY A 75 -2.04 6.49 6.28
CA GLY A 75 -0.68 6.30 5.80
C GLY A 75 -0.28 7.26 4.68
N ILE A 76 -1.15 7.45 3.68
CA ILE A 76 -0.93 8.38 2.56
C ILE A 76 -0.85 9.82 3.06
N VAL A 77 -1.76 10.23 3.95
CA VAL A 77 -1.74 11.57 4.54
C VAL A 77 -0.42 11.80 5.29
N LEU A 78 0.00 10.82 6.11
CA LEU A 78 1.25 10.90 6.86
C LEU A 78 2.46 11.03 5.91
N ILE A 79 2.56 10.18 4.89
CA ILE A 79 3.64 10.24 3.89
C ILE A 79 3.62 11.56 3.12
N CYS A 80 2.43 12.08 2.79
CA CYS A 80 2.27 13.35 2.09
C CYS A 80 2.75 14.53 2.95
N LEU A 81 2.32 14.60 4.22
CA LEU A 81 2.73 15.67 5.15
C LEU A 81 4.24 15.70 5.35
N PHE A 82 4.86 14.53 5.60
CA PHE A 82 6.30 14.44 5.76
C PHE A 82 7.06 14.65 4.44
N GLY A 83 6.49 14.24 3.31
CA GLY A 83 7.07 14.50 1.99
C GLY A 83 7.07 15.99 1.65
N ILE A 84 5.98 16.70 1.94
CA ILE A 84 5.89 18.16 1.82
C ILE A 84 6.91 18.83 2.75
N TYR A 85 7.02 18.34 3.99
CA TYR A 85 8.00 18.88 4.93
C TYR A 85 9.45 18.71 4.43
N ASP A 86 9.80 17.50 3.96
CA ASP A 86 11.13 17.19 3.41
C ASP A 86 11.47 18.06 2.19
N TRP A 87 10.45 18.47 1.43
CA TRP A 87 10.60 19.34 0.26
C TRP A 87 10.76 20.81 0.64
N ILE A 88 9.89 21.35 1.50
CA ILE A 88 9.82 22.79 1.77
C ILE A 88 10.80 23.23 2.85
N PHE A 89 10.87 22.49 3.96
CA PHE A 89 11.57 22.93 5.18
C PHE A 89 12.95 22.30 5.36
N GLY A 90 13.23 21.20 4.67
CA GLY A 90 14.55 20.58 4.63
C GLY A 90 14.56 19.10 5.01
N ILE A 91 15.76 18.52 4.99
CA ILE A 91 15.96 17.07 5.03
C ILE A 91 15.49 16.48 6.35
N LEU A 92 14.58 15.49 6.28
CA LEU A 92 14.13 14.75 7.45
C LEU A 92 15.27 13.95 8.11
N PRO A 93 15.27 13.83 9.45
CA PRO A 93 16.14 12.92 10.17
C PRO A 93 16.08 11.49 9.61
N ILE A 94 17.22 10.81 9.56
CA ILE A 94 17.32 9.46 8.95
C ILE A 94 16.35 8.46 9.59
N LYS A 95 16.18 8.53 10.91
CA LYS A 95 15.25 7.65 11.66
C LYS A 95 13.80 7.82 11.19
N ILE A 96 13.35 9.06 10.98
CA ILE A 96 12.00 9.35 10.49
C ILE A 96 11.84 8.83 9.06
N ARG A 97 12.84 9.05 8.19
CA ARG A 97 12.82 8.55 6.82
C ARG A 97 12.71 7.03 6.73
N TRP A 98 13.37 6.30 7.63
CA TRP A 98 13.25 4.84 7.70
C TRP A 98 11.84 4.41 8.10
N VAL A 99 11.27 5.01 9.14
CA VAL A 99 9.88 4.74 9.57
C VAL A 99 8.89 5.01 8.42
N LEU A 100 9.02 6.16 7.75
CA LEU A 100 8.19 6.50 6.59
C LEU A 100 8.38 5.51 5.43
N GLY A 101 9.60 5.03 5.23
CA GLY A 101 9.93 3.97 4.28
C GLY A 101 9.15 2.69 4.59
N SER A 102 9.23 2.20 5.83
CA SER A 102 8.54 0.99 6.27
C SER A 102 7.02 1.12 6.21
N ILE A 103 6.46 2.29 6.55
CA ILE A 103 5.02 2.55 6.40
C ILE A 103 4.63 2.48 4.92
N ALA A 104 5.38 3.15 4.03
CA ALA A 104 5.10 3.13 2.60
C ALA A 104 5.17 1.71 2.03
N GLU A 105 6.20 0.95 2.40
CA GLU A 105 6.38 -0.43 1.98
C GLU A 105 5.22 -1.31 2.45
N PHE A 106 4.82 -1.20 3.71
CA PHE A 106 3.68 -1.92 4.26
C PHE A 106 2.37 -1.63 3.51
N LEU A 107 2.14 -0.37 3.12
CA LEU A 107 0.95 0.05 2.37
C LEU A 107 0.94 -0.44 0.92
N ILE A 108 2.11 -0.57 0.29
CA ILE A 108 2.22 -1.10 -1.08
C ILE A 108 2.17 -2.63 -1.07
N ALA A 109 2.66 -3.26 0.00
CA ALA A 109 2.74 -4.69 0.13
C ALA A 109 1.34 -5.36 0.12
N PRO A 110 1.22 -6.56 -0.48
CA PRO A 110 -0.03 -7.32 -0.50
C PRO A 110 -0.42 -7.86 0.88
N THR A 111 0.42 -7.69 1.90
CA THR A 111 0.28 -8.28 3.24
C THR A 111 -1.06 -7.96 3.89
N LEU A 112 -1.47 -6.68 3.90
CA LEU A 112 -2.76 -6.29 4.48
C LEU A 112 -3.92 -6.92 3.73
N TYR A 113 -3.86 -6.94 2.40
CA TYR A 113 -4.90 -7.52 1.55
C TYR A 113 -5.05 -9.02 1.80
N ILE A 114 -3.94 -9.77 1.89
CA ILE A 114 -3.92 -11.19 2.24
C ILE A 114 -4.46 -11.41 3.66
N ALA A 115 -3.98 -10.65 4.64
CA ALA A 115 -4.37 -10.81 6.05
C ALA A 115 -5.88 -10.69 6.24
N MET A 116 -6.49 -9.64 5.66
CA MET A 116 -7.95 -9.49 5.68
C MET A 116 -8.66 -10.64 4.98
N GLY A 117 -8.10 -11.12 3.87
CA GLY A 117 -8.63 -12.27 3.14
C GLY A 117 -8.63 -13.56 3.96
N LEU A 118 -7.55 -13.84 4.68
CA LEU A 118 -7.44 -15.00 5.57
C LEU A 118 -8.43 -14.90 6.74
N ILE A 119 -8.54 -13.72 7.36
CA ILE A 119 -9.54 -13.46 8.41
C ILE A 119 -10.96 -13.73 7.90
N GLN A 120 -11.30 -13.23 6.70
CA GLN A 120 -12.61 -13.50 6.10
C GLN A 120 -12.85 -14.99 5.87
N TYR A 121 -11.83 -15.71 5.41
CA TYR A 121 -11.94 -17.13 5.09
C TYR A 121 -12.09 -17.99 6.34
N PHE A 122 -11.22 -17.81 7.33
CA PHE A 122 -11.18 -18.64 8.53
C PHE A 122 -12.21 -18.21 9.58
N LEU A 123 -12.26 -16.92 9.94
CA LEU A 123 -13.03 -16.50 11.12
C LEU A 123 -14.51 -16.23 10.82
N LEU A 124 -14.81 -15.74 9.62
CA LEU A 124 -16.16 -15.26 9.30
C LEU A 124 -16.95 -16.25 8.46
N LYS A 125 -16.31 -17.00 7.56
CA LYS A 125 -17.00 -18.00 6.74
C LYS A 125 -17.29 -19.30 7.51
N GLU A 126 -16.44 -19.65 8.48
CA GLU A 126 -16.63 -20.85 9.30
C GLU A 126 -17.81 -20.71 10.27
N LYS A 127 -18.04 -19.50 10.80
CA LYS A 127 -19.22 -19.19 11.63
C LYS A 127 -20.57 -19.28 10.89
N ILE A 128 -20.59 -19.22 9.56
CA ILE A 128 -21.84 -19.29 8.76
C ILE A 128 -22.18 -20.75 8.40
N LYS A 129 -21.24 -21.68 8.55
CA LYS A 129 -21.42 -23.11 8.26
C LYS A 129 -21.80 -23.95 9.49
N LYS A 130 -21.70 -23.40 10.70
CA LYS A 130 -22.25 -23.98 11.92
C LYS A 130 -23.65 -23.42 12.15
#